data_AF-A0A7U6B2L7-F1
#
_entry.id   AF-A0A7U6B2L7-F1
#
_cell.length_a   1.000
_cell.length_b   1.000
_cell.length_c   1.000
_cell.angle_alpha   90.00
_cell.angle_beta   90.00
_cell.angle_gamma   90.00
#
_symmetry.space_group_name_H-M   'P 1'
#
loop_
_entity.id
_entity.type
_entity.pdbx_description
1 polymer ?
#
loop_
_entity_poly.entity_id
_entity_poly.type
_entity_poly.pdbx_seq_one_letter_code
_entity_poly.pdbx_strand_id
1 'polypeptide(L)'
;MKSPFRLPAALAASCLALLASPVLADGNAASRLSNVQFSTLDLTPDDGAAAGYEIVAIANSQVFASYSQRGNPGEQNFFLEPYQPGVARVDYGPSFGEGSTSGAIGALDTRARGTAELDTFGHAGAHSIQRVLLTLRPNTVLIVGGHVDTLATADFDRMRYDAVSRVDVGLIDAAGRRVDMAQISYTSVDGGIDELHDDFALRYENSSANDLAVTLDLHAQAAVFAIPEPASWAMLSAGLLLLGAAGKRRTASRGK
;
A
#
# COMPACT_ATOMS: atom_id res chain seq x y z
N MET A 1 22.90 26.26 -62.54
CA MET A 1 22.11 25.03 -62.30
C MET A 1 22.11 24.73 -60.81
N LYS A 2 20.93 24.70 -60.18
CA LYS A 2 20.73 24.45 -58.74
C LYS A 2 20.62 22.94 -58.49
N SER A 3 21.29 22.40 -57.47
CA SER A 3 20.90 21.12 -56.85
C SER A 3 20.53 21.40 -55.38
N PRO A 4 19.34 20.96 -54.92
CA PRO A 4 18.88 21.26 -53.56
C PRO A 4 19.29 20.18 -52.57
N PHE A 5 19.58 20.66 -51.36
CA PHE A 5 19.73 19.95 -50.09
C PHE A 5 18.87 18.68 -49.97
N ARG A 6 19.51 17.51 -49.79
CA ARG A 6 18.89 16.27 -49.33
C ARG A 6 19.58 15.81 -48.04
N LEU A 7 19.22 16.42 -46.90
CA LEU A 7 19.78 16.01 -45.60
C LEU A 7 18.86 16.16 -44.36
N PRO A 8 17.50 16.09 -44.41
CA PRO A 8 16.72 16.07 -43.16
C PRO A 8 16.10 14.71 -42.78
N ALA A 9 16.09 13.68 -43.64
CA ALA A 9 15.33 12.46 -43.37
C ALA A 9 16.03 11.47 -42.41
N ALA A 10 17.37 11.40 -42.45
CA ALA A 10 18.12 10.42 -41.65
C ALA A 10 18.21 10.78 -40.15
N LEU A 11 18.22 12.07 -39.79
CA LEU A 11 18.26 12.49 -38.38
C LEU A 11 16.91 12.27 -37.66
N ALA A 12 15.79 12.39 -38.37
CA ALA A 12 14.46 12.21 -37.79
C ALA A 12 14.19 10.75 -37.40
N ALA A 13 14.70 9.78 -38.16
CA ALA A 13 14.52 8.36 -37.88
C ALA A 13 15.34 7.88 -36.65
N SER A 14 16.54 8.46 -36.44
CA SER A 14 17.40 8.10 -35.29
C SER A 14 16.83 8.57 -33.95
N CYS A 15 16.09 9.68 -33.93
CA CYS A 15 15.44 10.19 -32.72
C CYS A 15 14.19 9.37 -32.32
N LEU A 16 13.52 8.71 -33.27
CA LEU A 16 12.39 7.82 -32.98
C LEU A 16 12.83 6.45 -32.43
N ALA A 17 14.02 5.96 -32.80
CA ALA A 17 14.52 4.65 -32.36
C ALA A 17 15.02 4.65 -30.90
N LEU A 18 15.38 5.81 -30.34
CA LEU A 18 15.78 5.95 -28.93
C LEU A 18 14.60 5.96 -27.94
N LEU A 19 13.35 5.94 -28.44
CA LEU A 19 12.14 5.95 -27.62
C LEU A 19 11.55 4.55 -27.34
N ALA A 20 12.19 3.46 -27.81
CA ALA A 20 11.58 2.13 -27.85
C ALA A 20 12.42 1.01 -27.20
N SER A 21 13.15 1.28 -26.11
CA SER A 21 13.78 0.22 -25.32
C SER A 21 12.96 -0.09 -24.06
N PRO A 22 12.39 -1.29 -23.88
CA PRO A 22 11.77 -1.68 -22.61
C PRO A 22 12.90 -1.92 -21.60
N VAL A 23 13.01 -1.04 -20.60
CA VAL A 23 13.75 -1.29 -19.37
C VAL A 23 12.69 -1.41 -18.28
N LEU A 24 12.69 -2.54 -17.57
CA LEU A 24 11.68 -2.92 -16.60
C LEU A 24 11.92 -2.14 -15.30
N ALA A 25 10.92 -1.37 -14.87
CA ALA A 25 10.86 -0.78 -13.53
C ALA A 25 9.88 -1.58 -12.68
N ASP A 26 10.25 -1.84 -11.42
CA ASP A 26 9.49 -2.65 -10.48
C ASP A 26 9.17 -1.84 -9.20
N GLY A 27 7.94 -1.95 -8.72
CA GLY A 27 7.53 -1.49 -7.40
C GLY A 27 7.30 -2.69 -6.48
N ASN A 28 7.72 -2.59 -5.22
CA ASN A 28 7.40 -3.59 -4.20
C ASN A 28 6.86 -2.90 -2.96
N ALA A 29 5.79 -3.46 -2.38
CA ALA A 29 5.25 -3.06 -1.11
C ALA A 29 5.08 -4.28 -0.20
N ALA A 30 5.35 -4.13 1.09
CA ALA A 30 5.06 -5.14 2.09
C ALA A 30 4.58 -4.48 3.40
N SER A 31 3.69 -5.15 4.11
CA SER A 31 3.27 -4.76 5.45
C SER A 31 3.04 -5.99 6.30
N ARG A 32 3.62 -5.97 7.50
CA ARG A 32 3.53 -7.05 8.46
C ARG A 32 3.15 -6.50 9.82
N LEU A 33 2.18 -7.14 10.43
CA LEU A 33 1.87 -7.00 11.85
C LEU A 33 2.27 -8.30 12.53
N SER A 34 2.96 -8.21 13.66
CA SER A 34 3.39 -9.38 14.40
C SER A 34 3.52 -9.14 15.89
N ASN A 35 3.67 -10.23 16.65
CA ASN A 35 3.96 -10.21 18.07
C ASN A 35 2.95 -9.39 18.90
N VAL A 36 1.66 -9.45 18.54
CA VAL A 36 0.61 -8.75 19.27
C VAL A 36 0.41 -9.38 20.64
N GLN A 37 0.52 -8.56 21.67
CA GLN A 37 0.47 -8.94 23.08
C GLN A 37 -0.52 -8.06 23.83
N PHE A 38 -1.11 -8.65 24.86
CA PHE A 38 -2.10 -8.00 25.72
C PHE A 38 -1.60 -7.98 27.15
N SER A 39 -1.70 -6.84 27.80
CA SER A 39 -1.46 -6.70 29.25
C SER A 39 -2.52 -5.82 29.87
N THR A 40 -2.61 -5.84 31.20
CA THR A 40 -3.58 -5.07 31.95
C THR A 40 -2.96 -4.38 33.14
N LEU A 41 -3.53 -3.22 33.49
CA LEU A 41 -3.26 -2.52 34.74
C LEU A 41 -4.55 -2.39 35.54
N ASP A 42 -4.46 -2.68 36.83
CA ASP A 42 -5.54 -2.49 37.80
C ASP A 42 -5.60 -1.04 38.26
N LEU A 43 -6.76 -0.40 38.12
CA LEU A 43 -7.00 0.97 38.57
C LEU A 43 -7.37 1.05 40.05
N THR A 44 -7.85 -0.04 40.66
CA THR A 44 -8.36 -0.09 42.03
C THR A 44 -7.87 -1.34 42.77
N PRO A 45 -6.55 -1.53 42.94
CA PRO A 45 -5.97 -2.77 43.49
C PRO A 45 -6.42 -3.14 44.91
N ASP A 46 -7.01 -2.20 45.66
CA ASP A 46 -7.49 -2.42 47.03
C ASP A 46 -8.94 -2.94 47.09
N ASP A 47 -9.67 -3.01 45.96
CA ASP A 47 -11.08 -3.43 45.95
C ASP A 47 -11.28 -4.96 45.91
N GLY A 48 -10.18 -5.71 45.76
CA GLY A 48 -10.17 -7.16 45.70
C GLY A 48 -10.67 -7.76 44.38
N ALA A 49 -11.03 -6.94 43.39
CA ALA A 49 -11.37 -7.35 42.04
C ALA A 49 -10.10 -7.39 41.18
N ALA A 50 -9.86 -8.50 40.48
CA ALA A 50 -8.70 -8.61 39.62
C ALA A 50 -8.94 -7.94 38.26
N ALA A 51 -8.04 -7.03 37.89
CA ALA A 51 -7.95 -6.54 36.52
C ALA A 51 -7.86 -7.67 35.49
N GLY A 52 -8.45 -7.47 34.31
CA GLY A 52 -8.36 -8.48 33.27
C GLY A 52 -9.19 -8.22 32.03
N TYR A 53 -9.00 -9.08 31.05
CA TYR A 53 -9.79 -9.13 29.83
C TYR A 53 -10.12 -10.58 29.49
N GLU A 54 -11.11 -10.75 28.63
CA GLU A 54 -11.43 -12.02 27.97
C GLU A 54 -11.44 -11.78 26.47
N ILE A 55 -10.80 -12.66 25.70
CA ILE A 55 -10.96 -12.70 24.24
C ILE A 55 -12.19 -13.55 23.96
N VAL A 56 -13.25 -12.91 23.50
CA VAL A 56 -14.55 -13.54 23.22
C VAL A 56 -14.49 -14.28 21.89
N ALA A 57 -13.93 -13.64 20.86
CA ALA A 57 -13.82 -14.23 19.52
C ALA A 57 -12.81 -13.50 18.65
N ILE A 58 -12.34 -14.18 17.61
CA ILE A 58 -11.78 -13.53 16.42
C ILE A 58 -12.89 -13.47 15.37
N ALA A 59 -13.35 -12.27 15.05
CA ALA A 59 -14.37 -12.02 14.05
C ALA A 59 -13.74 -11.48 12.77
N ASN A 60 -14.37 -11.78 11.63
CA ASN A 60 -14.03 -11.16 10.33
C ASN A 60 -12.54 -11.25 9.97
N SER A 61 -11.91 -12.41 10.20
CA SER A 61 -10.56 -12.63 9.68
C SER A 61 -10.65 -12.80 8.17
N GLN A 62 -9.92 -11.97 7.43
CA GLN A 62 -9.99 -11.92 5.98
C GLN A 62 -8.60 -11.78 5.39
N VAL A 63 -8.32 -12.51 4.32
CA VAL A 63 -7.17 -12.29 3.45
C VAL A 63 -7.66 -12.05 2.03
N PHE A 64 -7.13 -11.01 1.40
CA PHE A 64 -7.53 -10.59 0.07
C PHE A 64 -6.31 -10.23 -0.77
N ALA A 65 -6.36 -10.57 -2.05
CA ALA A 65 -5.40 -10.13 -3.04
C ALA A 65 -6.09 -9.79 -4.35
N SER A 66 -5.62 -8.75 -5.02
CA SER A 66 -6.12 -8.32 -6.33
C SER A 66 -5.00 -7.86 -7.25
N TYR A 67 -5.28 -7.94 -8.54
CA TYR A 67 -4.62 -7.13 -9.55
C TYR A 67 -5.67 -6.60 -10.53
N SER A 68 -5.38 -5.46 -11.15
CA SER A 68 -6.09 -5.06 -12.37
C SER A 68 -5.11 -4.71 -13.45
N GLN A 69 -5.36 -5.26 -14.63
CA GLN A 69 -4.85 -4.77 -15.89
C GLN A 69 -6.05 -4.47 -16.81
N ARG A 70 -5.88 -3.59 -17.81
CA ARG A 70 -6.93 -3.21 -18.77
C ARG A 70 -7.62 -4.45 -19.37
N GLY A 71 -8.82 -4.75 -18.89
CA GLY A 71 -9.68 -5.84 -19.38
C GLY A 71 -9.42 -7.22 -18.78
N ASN A 72 -8.48 -7.35 -17.84
CA ASN A 72 -8.17 -8.63 -17.18
C ASN A 72 -7.91 -8.40 -15.67
N PRO A 73 -8.94 -8.21 -14.85
CA PRO A 73 -8.79 -8.18 -13.40
C PRO A 73 -8.75 -9.60 -12.82
N GLY A 74 -8.06 -9.76 -11.70
CA GLY A 74 -8.12 -10.98 -10.90
C GLY A 74 -8.16 -10.64 -9.42
N GLU A 75 -8.96 -11.40 -8.67
CA GLU A 75 -9.07 -11.25 -7.22
C GLU A 75 -9.24 -12.60 -6.54
N GLN A 76 -8.76 -12.69 -5.31
CA GLN A 76 -9.06 -13.76 -4.38
C GLN A 76 -9.44 -13.15 -3.03
N ASN A 77 -10.47 -13.71 -2.41
CA ASN A 77 -10.94 -13.28 -1.12
C ASN A 77 -11.32 -14.49 -0.28
N PHE A 78 -10.71 -14.62 0.90
CA PHE A 78 -11.04 -15.66 1.85
C PHE A 78 -11.43 -15.06 3.19
N PHE A 79 -12.62 -15.44 3.67
CA PHE A 79 -13.01 -15.27 5.06
C PHE A 79 -12.61 -16.54 5.81
N LEU A 80 -11.86 -16.36 6.89
CA LEU A 80 -11.24 -17.45 7.63
C LEU A 80 -11.97 -17.65 8.95
N GLU A 81 -12.10 -18.91 9.35
CA GLU A 81 -12.58 -19.26 10.69
C GLU A 81 -11.59 -18.77 11.76
N PRO A 82 -12.03 -18.59 13.01
CA PRO A 82 -11.14 -18.18 14.11
C PRO A 82 -9.91 -19.07 14.21
N TYR A 83 -8.74 -18.44 14.32
CA TYR A 83 -7.43 -19.10 14.43
C TYR A 83 -6.99 -19.91 13.20
N GLN A 84 -7.69 -19.79 12.07
CA GLN A 84 -7.34 -20.50 10.85
C GLN A 84 -6.26 -19.72 10.06
N PRO A 85 -5.17 -20.37 9.62
CA PRO A 85 -4.25 -19.77 8.68
C PRO A 85 -4.89 -19.67 7.28
N GLY A 86 -4.47 -18.68 6.50
CA GLY A 86 -4.96 -18.51 5.14
C GLY A 86 -4.05 -17.62 4.30
N VAL A 87 -4.12 -17.82 2.99
CA VAL A 87 -3.38 -17.05 1.99
C VAL A 87 -4.30 -16.78 0.80
N ALA A 88 -4.42 -15.52 0.41
CA ALA A 88 -4.96 -15.10 -0.88
C ALA A 88 -3.79 -14.63 -1.74
N ARG A 89 -3.67 -15.16 -2.96
CA ARG A 89 -2.63 -14.74 -3.90
C ARG A 89 -3.18 -14.67 -5.31
N VAL A 90 -2.90 -13.58 -6.00
CA VAL A 90 -3.16 -13.45 -7.42
C VAL A 90 -1.90 -13.01 -8.15
N ASP A 91 -1.64 -13.68 -9.26
CA ASP A 91 -0.47 -13.45 -10.10
C ASP A 91 -0.90 -12.93 -11.47
N TYR A 92 -0.13 -11.97 -11.99
CA TYR A 92 -0.22 -11.49 -13.36
C TYR A 92 1.21 -11.31 -13.90
N GLY A 93 1.69 -12.32 -14.63
CA GLY A 93 3.09 -12.39 -15.01
C GLY A 93 4.00 -12.38 -13.78
N PRO A 94 5.00 -11.48 -13.71
CA PRO A 94 5.85 -11.30 -12.52
C PRO A 94 5.24 -10.34 -11.47
N SER A 95 4.07 -9.75 -11.74
CA SER A 95 3.35 -8.91 -10.78
C SER A 95 2.42 -9.76 -9.93
N PHE A 96 2.25 -9.42 -8.66
CA PHE A 96 1.36 -10.15 -7.77
C PHE A 96 0.87 -9.31 -6.59
N GLY A 97 -0.27 -9.73 -6.04
CA GLY A 97 -0.72 -9.36 -4.70
C GLY A 97 -0.83 -10.62 -3.85
N GLU A 98 -0.42 -10.53 -2.58
CA GLU A 98 -0.50 -11.63 -1.61
C GLU A 98 -0.89 -11.09 -0.24
N GLY A 99 -1.96 -11.62 0.35
CA GLY A 99 -2.36 -11.39 1.72
C GLY A 99 -2.40 -12.70 2.49
N SER A 100 -1.90 -12.72 3.73
CA SER A 100 -1.81 -13.93 4.52
C SER A 100 -1.93 -13.68 6.02
N THR A 101 -2.33 -14.74 6.73
CA THR A 101 -2.29 -14.82 8.19
C THR A 101 -1.90 -16.22 8.63
N SER A 102 -1.20 -16.31 9.76
CA SER A 102 -0.93 -17.60 10.42
C SER A 102 -2.10 -18.11 11.26
N GLY A 103 -3.17 -17.31 11.39
CA GLY A 103 -4.31 -17.57 12.29
C GLY A 103 -4.09 -17.03 13.71
N ALA A 104 -2.85 -16.84 14.15
CA ALA A 104 -2.57 -16.17 15.43
C ALA A 104 -3.06 -14.71 15.43
N ILE A 105 -3.41 -14.19 16.61
CA ILE A 105 -3.87 -12.80 16.75
C ILE A 105 -2.75 -11.85 16.32
N GLY A 106 -3.09 -10.97 15.38
CA GLY A 106 -2.17 -9.96 14.86
C GLY A 106 -0.95 -10.51 14.13
N ALA A 107 -1.06 -11.71 13.55
CA ALA A 107 -0.05 -12.26 12.65
C ALA A 107 -0.49 -12.08 11.19
N LEU A 108 -0.43 -10.85 10.69
CA LEU A 108 -0.88 -10.46 9.35
C LEU A 108 0.33 -10.11 8.48
N ASP A 109 0.34 -10.57 7.23
CA ASP A 109 1.41 -10.28 6.27
C ASP A 109 0.78 -10.01 4.90
N THR A 110 1.22 -8.93 4.25
CA THR A 110 0.79 -8.54 2.92
C THR A 110 1.98 -8.13 2.08
N ARG A 111 1.95 -8.52 0.81
CA ARG A 111 2.97 -8.20 -0.18
C ARG A 111 2.32 -7.84 -1.51
N ALA A 112 2.92 -6.90 -2.21
CA ALA A 112 2.56 -6.56 -3.56
C ALA A 112 3.81 -6.30 -4.37
N ARG A 113 3.83 -6.77 -5.62
CA ARG A 113 4.84 -6.45 -6.61
C ARG A 113 4.14 -5.99 -7.88
N GLY A 114 4.52 -4.81 -8.36
CA GLY A 114 4.15 -4.32 -9.67
C GLY A 114 5.37 -4.28 -10.57
N THR A 115 5.18 -4.72 -11.81
CA THR A 115 6.19 -4.64 -12.87
C THR A 115 5.57 -3.97 -14.09
N ALA A 116 6.38 -3.65 -15.09
CA ALA A 116 5.92 -3.03 -16.34
C ALA A 116 4.74 -3.76 -17.03
N GLU A 117 4.51 -5.04 -16.74
CA GLU A 117 3.39 -5.81 -17.28
C GLU A 117 2.01 -5.37 -16.75
N LEU A 118 1.94 -4.73 -15.57
CA LEU A 118 0.69 -4.14 -15.07
C LEU A 118 0.12 -3.09 -16.04
N ASP A 119 0.98 -2.53 -16.90
CA ASP A 119 0.64 -1.48 -17.86
C ASP A 119 0.06 -0.24 -17.15
N THR A 120 -0.22 0.79 -17.94
CA THR A 120 -0.73 2.08 -17.51
C THR A 120 -2.03 1.91 -16.71
N PHE A 121 -2.07 2.46 -15.50
CA PHE A 121 -3.18 2.33 -14.53
C PHE A 121 -3.39 0.93 -13.96
N GLY A 122 -2.44 0.01 -14.16
CA GLY A 122 -2.49 -1.28 -13.50
C GLY A 122 -2.24 -1.18 -12.01
N HIS A 123 -2.76 -2.15 -11.27
CA HIS A 123 -2.47 -2.29 -9.83
C HIS A 123 -2.25 -3.75 -9.46
N ALA A 124 -1.43 -3.96 -8.44
CA ALA A 124 -1.37 -5.21 -7.69
C ALA A 124 -1.46 -4.85 -6.21
N GLY A 125 -2.23 -5.61 -5.43
CA GLY A 125 -2.43 -5.28 -4.02
C GLY A 125 -3.00 -6.42 -3.22
N ALA A 126 -2.91 -6.26 -1.90
CA ALA A 126 -3.43 -7.19 -0.94
C ALA A 126 -3.78 -6.46 0.36
N HIS A 127 -4.73 -7.02 1.09
CA HIS A 127 -4.99 -6.65 2.47
C HIS A 127 -5.32 -7.88 3.31
N SER A 128 -4.93 -7.83 4.57
CA SER A 128 -5.29 -8.82 5.58
C SER A 128 -5.90 -8.09 6.77
N ILE A 129 -7.06 -8.57 7.23
CA ILE A 129 -7.84 -7.94 8.30
C ILE A 129 -8.14 -8.99 9.37
N GLN A 130 -8.15 -8.55 10.63
CA GLN A 130 -8.63 -9.34 11.74
C GLN A 130 -9.30 -8.43 12.78
N ARG A 131 -10.46 -8.84 13.28
CA ARG A 131 -11.09 -8.20 14.45
C ARG A 131 -11.07 -9.15 15.62
N VAL A 132 -10.60 -8.68 16.77
CA VAL A 132 -10.64 -9.42 18.02
C VAL A 132 -11.66 -8.77 18.92
N LEU A 133 -12.67 -9.53 19.33
CA LEU A 133 -13.69 -9.10 20.27
C LEU A 133 -13.23 -9.43 21.67
N LEU A 134 -13.20 -8.41 22.54
CA LEU A 134 -12.78 -8.53 23.93
C LEU A 134 -13.87 -8.03 24.88
N THR A 135 -13.88 -8.62 26.07
CA THR A 135 -14.55 -8.07 27.25
C THR A 135 -13.49 -7.56 28.21
N LEU A 136 -13.57 -6.29 28.61
CA LEU A 136 -12.66 -5.65 29.55
C LEU A 136 -13.34 -5.52 30.92
N ARG A 137 -12.72 -6.05 31.96
CA ARG A 137 -13.28 -6.03 33.33
C ARG A 137 -13.38 -4.62 33.90
N PRO A 138 -14.21 -4.41 34.93
CA PRO A 138 -14.24 -3.16 35.70
C PRO A 138 -12.84 -2.72 36.15
N ASN A 139 -12.67 -1.41 36.32
CA ASN A 139 -11.46 -0.78 36.84
C ASN A 139 -10.15 -1.30 36.22
N THR A 140 -10.17 -1.61 34.92
CA THR A 140 -9.04 -2.20 34.19
C THR A 140 -8.61 -1.29 33.06
N VAL A 141 -7.30 -1.08 32.90
CA VAL A 141 -6.72 -0.58 31.65
C VAL A 141 -6.23 -1.77 30.83
N LEU A 142 -6.72 -1.89 29.59
CA LEU A 142 -6.16 -2.76 28.56
C LEU A 142 -4.98 -2.06 27.89
N ILE A 143 -3.88 -2.76 27.72
CA ILE A 143 -2.73 -2.33 26.92
C ILE A 143 -2.49 -3.38 25.83
N VAL A 144 -2.49 -2.95 24.58
CA VAL A 144 -2.21 -3.80 23.42
C VAL A 144 -0.94 -3.31 22.75
N GLY A 145 0.09 -4.15 22.72
CA GLY A 145 1.34 -3.85 22.05
C GLY A 145 1.66 -4.84 20.94
N GLY A 146 2.59 -4.49 20.07
CA GLY A 146 3.07 -5.38 19.01
C GLY A 146 4.11 -4.70 18.13
N HIS A 147 4.48 -5.39 17.05
CA HIS A 147 5.51 -4.96 16.12
C HIS A 147 4.94 -4.78 14.71
N VAL A 148 5.40 -3.74 14.01
CA VAL A 148 5.02 -3.43 12.64
C VAL A 148 6.27 -3.32 11.77
N ASP A 149 6.25 -4.04 10.66
CA ASP A 149 7.19 -3.87 9.57
C ASP A 149 6.46 -3.34 8.34
N THR A 150 7.00 -2.31 7.71
CA THR A 150 6.49 -1.80 6.43
C THR A 150 7.64 -1.54 5.47
N LEU A 151 7.42 -1.83 4.20
CA LEU A 151 8.37 -1.58 3.12
C LEU A 151 7.58 -1.06 1.91
N ALA A 152 8.02 0.06 1.35
CA ALA A 152 7.59 0.53 0.05
C ALA A 152 8.83 0.91 -0.77
N THR A 153 8.92 0.33 -1.97
CA THR A 153 10.01 0.60 -2.91
C THR A 153 9.41 0.88 -4.29
N ALA A 154 9.90 1.92 -4.94
CA ALA A 154 9.61 2.23 -6.32
C ALA A 154 10.95 2.45 -7.04
N ASP A 155 11.18 1.75 -8.15
CA ASP A 155 12.26 2.08 -9.07
C ASP A 155 11.76 3.07 -10.13
N PHE A 156 12.64 3.98 -10.52
CA PHE A 156 12.34 5.24 -11.16
C PHE A 156 12.93 5.43 -12.52
N ASP A 157 13.62 4.42 -13.04
CA ASP A 157 14.33 4.61 -14.29
C ASP A 157 13.39 4.97 -15.47
N ARG A 158 12.09 4.56 -15.47
CA ARG A 158 11.11 4.88 -16.56
C ARG A 158 9.62 4.97 -16.16
N MET A 159 9.03 3.92 -15.53
CA MET A 159 7.64 3.98 -15.03
C MET A 159 7.62 4.46 -13.58
N ARG A 160 6.68 5.35 -13.25
CA ARG A 160 6.43 5.74 -11.86
C ARG A 160 5.52 4.70 -11.22
N TYR A 161 5.95 4.10 -10.13
CA TYR A 161 5.08 3.30 -9.28
C TYR A 161 4.82 4.03 -7.98
N ASP A 162 3.58 3.96 -7.51
CA ASP A 162 3.27 4.24 -6.12
C ASP A 162 3.23 2.90 -5.39
N ALA A 163 4.26 2.64 -4.59
CA ALA A 163 4.25 1.53 -3.65
C ALA A 163 3.69 2.04 -2.32
N VAL A 164 2.62 1.41 -1.82
CA VAL A 164 1.94 1.75 -0.59
C VAL A 164 2.01 0.57 0.37
N SER A 165 2.54 0.80 1.56
CA SER A 165 2.51 -0.13 2.68
C SER A 165 1.83 0.54 3.86
N ARG A 166 0.87 -0.15 4.48
CA ARG A 166 0.10 0.39 5.61
C ARG A 166 -0.26 -0.68 6.61
N VAL A 167 -0.14 -0.34 7.89
CA VAL A 167 -0.70 -1.09 9.00
C VAL A 167 -1.56 -0.14 9.85
N ASP A 168 -2.80 -0.56 10.11
CA ASP A 168 -3.70 0.08 11.06
C ASP A 168 -3.97 -0.86 12.23
N VAL A 169 -3.80 -0.36 13.44
CA VAL A 169 -4.20 -1.02 14.69
C VAL A 169 -5.11 -0.04 15.43
N GLY A 170 -6.31 -0.45 15.79
CA GLY A 170 -7.25 0.41 16.49
C GLY A 170 -8.04 -0.30 17.58
N LEU A 171 -8.34 0.44 18.65
CA LEU A 171 -9.30 0.03 19.66
C LEU A 171 -10.64 0.73 19.40
N ILE A 172 -11.72 -0.03 19.46
CA ILE A 172 -13.08 0.44 19.21
C ILE A 172 -13.94 0.10 20.43
N ASP A 173 -14.67 1.07 20.96
CA ASP A 173 -15.56 0.88 22.10
C ASP A 173 -16.90 0.23 21.70
N ALA A 174 -17.72 -0.11 22.70
CA ALA A 174 -19.05 -0.70 22.49
C ALA A 174 -20.02 0.18 21.67
N ALA A 175 -19.77 1.50 21.58
CA ALA A 175 -20.54 2.41 20.74
C ALA A 175 -20.02 2.47 19.30
N GLY A 176 -19.01 1.67 18.94
CA GLY A 176 -18.39 1.64 17.63
C GLY A 176 -17.44 2.80 17.37
N ARG A 177 -17.05 3.56 18.40
CA ARG A 177 -16.13 4.70 18.26
C ARG A 177 -14.70 4.21 18.42
N ARG A 178 -13.82 4.69 17.55
CA ARG A 178 -12.37 4.46 17.68
C ARG A 178 -11.84 5.31 18.84
N VAL A 179 -11.30 4.66 19.86
CA VAL A 179 -10.87 5.28 21.12
C VAL A 179 -9.36 5.42 21.23
N ASP A 180 -8.61 4.58 20.51
CA ASP A 180 -7.16 4.70 20.34
C ASP A 180 -6.75 4.08 18.99
N MET A 181 -5.64 4.54 18.41
CA MET A 181 -5.18 4.06 17.11
C MET A 181 -3.68 4.31 16.88
N ALA A 182 -3.01 3.30 16.35
CA ALA A 182 -1.72 3.41 15.70
C ALA A 182 -1.94 3.20 14.20
N GLN A 183 -1.53 4.18 13.41
CA GLN A 183 -1.57 4.12 11.95
C GLN A 183 -0.17 4.39 11.44
N ILE A 184 0.41 3.40 10.79
CA ILE A 184 1.73 3.48 10.17
C ILE A 184 1.52 3.26 8.68
N SER A 185 1.91 4.25 7.88
CA SER A 185 1.71 4.22 6.43
C SER A 185 2.89 4.86 5.73
N TYR A 186 3.39 4.20 4.70
CA TYR A 186 4.38 4.73 3.78
C TYR A 186 3.88 4.62 2.36
N THR A 187 4.15 5.67 1.60
CA THR A 187 3.98 5.67 0.16
C THR A 187 5.30 6.08 -0.45
N SER A 188 5.95 5.17 -1.17
CA SER A 188 7.10 5.51 -1.98
C SER A 188 6.61 5.95 -3.34
N VAL A 189 6.66 7.27 -3.55
CA VAL A 189 6.22 7.96 -4.77
C VAL A 189 7.42 8.36 -5.64
N ASP A 190 8.61 8.47 -5.03
CA ASP A 190 9.74 9.27 -5.52
C ASP A 190 11.09 8.53 -5.68
N GLY A 191 11.08 7.22 -5.90
CA GLY A 191 12.30 6.48 -6.22
C GLY A 191 13.18 6.32 -4.98
N GLY A 192 12.71 5.49 -4.06
CA GLY A 192 13.33 5.32 -2.75
C GLY A 192 12.93 4.01 -2.09
N ILE A 193 13.54 3.77 -0.94
CA ILE A 193 13.17 2.70 -0.04
C ILE A 193 12.63 3.38 1.20
N ASP A 194 11.32 3.25 1.42
CA ASP A 194 10.67 3.66 2.65
C ASP A 194 10.41 2.41 3.46
N GLU A 195 11.17 2.24 4.54
CA GLU A 195 11.06 1.10 5.44
C GLU A 195 10.92 1.60 6.88
N LEU A 196 10.06 0.94 7.65
CA LEU A 196 9.93 1.16 9.08
C LEU A 196 9.79 -0.18 9.79
N HIS A 197 10.50 -0.27 10.89
CA HIS A 197 10.32 -1.28 11.93
C HIS A 197 10.05 -0.52 13.22
N ASP A 198 8.85 -0.67 13.77
CA ASP A 198 8.49 0.04 15.00
C ASP A 198 7.56 -0.81 15.88
N ASP A 199 7.64 -0.55 17.17
CA ASP A 199 6.74 -1.13 18.15
C ASP A 199 5.60 -0.15 18.39
N PHE A 200 4.38 -0.67 18.58
CA PHE A 200 3.24 0.14 18.98
C PHE A 200 2.72 -0.29 20.35
N ALA A 201 2.04 0.64 21.03
CA ALA A 201 1.25 0.36 22.22
C ALA A 201 -0.01 1.23 22.22
N LEU A 202 -1.16 0.59 22.31
CA LEU A 202 -2.47 1.23 22.47
C LEU A 202 -2.99 0.97 23.88
N ARG A 203 -3.81 1.89 24.39
CA ARG A 203 -4.43 1.75 25.71
C ARG A 203 -5.90 2.10 25.70
N TYR A 204 -6.68 1.36 26.47
CA TYR A 204 -8.08 1.68 26.72
C TYR A 204 -8.46 1.41 28.18
N GLU A 205 -9.20 2.34 28.76
CA GLU A 205 -9.57 2.32 30.17
C GLU A 205 -11.04 1.97 30.35
N ASN A 206 -11.31 0.99 31.22
CA ASN A 206 -12.63 0.78 31.81
C ASN A 206 -12.59 1.21 33.28
N SER A 207 -12.99 2.46 33.57
CA SER A 207 -13.17 2.96 34.95
C SER A 207 -14.61 2.79 35.47
N SER A 208 -15.43 1.99 34.77
CA SER A 208 -16.79 1.70 35.20
C SER A 208 -16.84 0.46 36.10
N ALA A 209 -17.97 0.26 36.77
CA ALA A 209 -18.24 -0.93 37.58
C ALA A 209 -18.73 -2.15 36.77
N ASN A 210 -18.85 -2.02 35.44
CA ASN A 210 -19.37 -3.07 34.56
C ASN A 210 -18.31 -3.51 33.55
N ASP A 211 -18.45 -4.73 33.05
CA ASP A 211 -17.69 -5.19 31.89
C ASP A 211 -17.98 -4.32 30.66
N LEU A 212 -16.93 -4.01 29.89
CA LEU A 212 -17.04 -3.27 28.63
C LEU A 212 -16.63 -4.14 27.44
N ALA A 213 -17.43 -4.12 26.39
CA ALA A 213 -17.03 -4.68 25.10
C ALA A 213 -16.03 -3.75 24.40
N VAL A 214 -14.93 -4.33 23.92
CA VAL A 214 -13.87 -3.64 23.19
C VAL A 214 -13.54 -4.47 21.95
N THR A 215 -13.37 -3.82 20.81
CA THR A 215 -12.88 -4.49 19.60
C THR A 215 -11.49 -3.98 19.26
N LEU A 216 -10.55 -4.91 19.06
CA LEU A 216 -9.26 -4.63 18.45
C LEU A 216 -9.37 -4.88 16.93
N ASP A 217 -9.20 -3.83 16.13
CA ASP A 217 -9.24 -3.87 14.67
C ASP A 217 -7.80 -3.83 14.14
N LEU A 218 -7.43 -4.85 13.37
CA LEU A 218 -6.08 -5.04 12.83
C LEU A 218 -6.17 -5.12 11.31
N HIS A 219 -5.36 -4.33 10.62
CA HIS A 219 -5.34 -4.26 9.17
C HIS A 219 -3.91 -4.08 8.67
N ALA A 220 -3.49 -4.92 7.73
CA ALA A 220 -2.26 -4.75 6.96
C ALA A 220 -2.62 -4.66 5.47
N GLN A 221 -1.94 -3.78 4.75
CA GLN A 221 -2.17 -3.52 3.33
C GLN A 221 -0.85 -3.28 2.61
N ALA A 222 -0.71 -3.91 1.44
CA ALA A 222 0.34 -3.61 0.48
C ALA A 222 -0.28 -3.38 -0.90
N ALA A 223 0.15 -2.35 -1.61
CA ALA A 223 -0.29 -2.10 -2.98
C ALA A 223 0.80 -1.45 -3.81
N VAL A 224 0.80 -1.74 -5.10
CA VAL A 224 1.66 -1.11 -6.10
C VAL A 224 0.77 -0.65 -7.25
N PHE A 225 0.82 0.64 -7.56
CA PHE A 225 0.06 1.26 -8.64
C PHE A 225 0.99 1.73 -9.74
N ALA A 226 0.73 1.33 -10.98
CA ALA A 226 1.44 1.83 -12.15
C ALA A 226 0.90 3.22 -12.52
N ILE A 227 1.75 4.23 -12.43
CA ILE A 227 1.42 5.62 -12.79
C ILE A 227 1.89 5.89 -14.23
N PRO A 228 1.00 6.40 -15.11
CA PRO A 228 1.41 6.85 -16.44
C PRO A 228 2.53 7.89 -16.37
N GLU A 229 3.52 7.80 -17.25
CA GLU A 229 4.44 8.92 -17.45
C GLU A 229 3.65 10.20 -17.82
N PRO A 230 4.03 11.37 -17.30
CA PRO A 230 3.38 12.61 -17.69
C PRO A 230 3.56 12.82 -19.21
N ALA A 231 2.45 13.02 -19.93
CA ALA A 231 2.46 13.44 -21.34
C ALA A 231 3.24 14.76 -21.57
N SER A 232 3.72 15.40 -20.50
CA SER A 232 4.59 16.57 -20.47
C SER A 232 5.77 16.49 -21.43
N TRP A 233 6.41 15.33 -21.62
CA TRP A 233 7.54 15.22 -22.55
C TRP A 233 7.11 15.20 -24.02
N ALA A 234 6.00 14.55 -24.34
CA ALA A 234 5.39 14.59 -25.66
C ALA A 234 4.87 16.01 -25.97
N MET A 235 4.26 16.67 -25.00
CA MET A 235 3.78 18.06 -25.10
C MET A 235 4.95 19.06 -25.20
N LEU A 236 6.04 18.85 -24.45
CA LEU A 236 7.25 19.65 -24.54
C LEU A 236 7.88 19.49 -25.92
N SER A 237 7.99 18.25 -26.40
CA SER A 237 8.53 17.93 -27.72
C SER A 237 7.66 18.53 -28.82
N ALA A 238 6.34 18.43 -28.72
CA ALA A 238 5.40 19.10 -29.63
C ALA A 238 5.54 20.63 -29.58
N GLY A 239 5.68 21.21 -28.39
CA GLY A 239 5.92 22.65 -28.19
C GLY A 239 7.23 23.12 -28.84
N LEU A 240 8.33 22.39 -28.65
CA LEU A 240 9.63 22.68 -29.25
C LEU A 240 9.59 22.57 -30.77
N LEU A 241 8.90 21.57 -31.32
CA LEU A 241 8.70 21.43 -32.76
C LEU A 241 7.90 22.60 -33.36
N LEU A 242 6.85 23.05 -32.67
CA LEU A 242 6.06 24.22 -33.07
C LEU A 242 6.91 25.50 -33.04
N LEU A 243 7.70 25.72 -32.00
CA LEU A 243 8.60 26.88 -31.88
C LEU A 243 9.67 26.88 -32.98
N GLY A 244 10.27 25.72 -33.27
CA GLY A 244 11.24 25.56 -34.36
C GLY A 244 10.64 25.85 -35.74
N ALA A 245 9.41 25.38 -35.99
CA ALA A 245 8.70 25.65 -37.24
C ALA A 245 8.33 27.14 -37.40
N ALA A 246 7.94 27.82 -36.33
CA ALA A 246 7.65 29.24 -36.33
C ALA A 246 8.91 30.10 -36.57
N GLY A 247 10.05 29.73 -35.98
CA GLY A 247 11.34 30.42 -36.17
C GLY A 247 11.85 30.36 -37.60
N LYS A 248 11.69 29.21 -38.29
CA LYS A 248 12.03 29.06 -39.71
C LYS A 248 11.18 29.94 -40.64
N ARG A 249 9.90 30.19 -40.31
CA ARG A 249 9.03 31.07 -41.10
C ARG A 249 9.44 32.54 -40.99
N ARG A 250 9.84 33.01 -39.80
CA ARG A 250 10.25 34.42 -39.56
C ARG A 250 11.59 34.77 -40.22
N THR A 251 12.51 33.83 -40.30
CA THR A 251 13.79 34.01 -41.01
C THR A 251 13.60 33.99 -42.52
N ALA A 252 12.71 33.15 -43.04
CA ALA A 252 12.34 33.15 -44.47
C ALA A 252 11.60 34.42 -44.92
N SER A 253 10.85 35.09 -44.03
CA SER A 253 10.13 36.33 -44.35
C SER A 253 10.96 37.61 -44.18
N ARG A 254 12.06 37.57 -43.41
CA ARG A 254 12.98 38.72 -43.20
C ARG A 254 14.14 38.78 -44.22
N GLY A 255 14.31 37.75 -45.04
CA GLY A 255 15.31 37.69 -46.11
C GLY A 255 14.78 38.09 -47.50
N LYS A 256 13.65 38.81 -47.56
CA LYS A 256 13.12 39.46 -48.76
C LYS A 256 13.10 40.96 -48.57
#